data_AF-A0A660WE57-F1
#
_entry.id   AF-A0A660WE57-F1
#
_cell.length_a   1.000
_cell.length_b   1.000
_cell.length_c   1.000
_cell.angle_alpha   90.00
_cell.angle_beta   90.00
_cell.angle_gamma   90.00
#
_symmetry.space_group_name_H-M   'P 1'
#
loop_
_entity.id
_entity.type
_entity.pdbx_description
1 polymer ?
#
loop_
_entity_poly.entity_id
_entity_poly.type
_entity_poly.pdbx_seq_one_letter_code
_entity_poly.pdbx_strand_id
1 'polypeptide(L)'
;MLKPVGLKIKLKGSHPRDCSVVRPQPEAMRAFGEKHATDAKRCDDWQAVVNCENMDWVFVMSWNCFHKGQAFAAIEAGESIFREKPTTTTPQDCRVIKDMYEKSDSEFVVGFTLRYSPRYRRKTSQRK
;
A
#
# COMPACT_ATOMS: atom_id res chain seq x y z
N MET A 1 3.33 -12.18 -27.00
CA MET A 1 2.29 -11.13 -27.07
C MET A 1 1.83 -10.83 -25.64
N LEU A 2 2.52 -9.93 -24.93
CA LEU A 2 2.16 -9.57 -23.54
C LEU A 2 1.10 -8.47 -23.62
N LYS A 3 -0.12 -8.78 -23.19
CA LYS A 3 -1.21 -7.80 -23.12
C LYS A 3 -0.80 -6.67 -22.16
N PRO A 4 -1.12 -5.41 -22.47
CA PRO A 4 -0.94 -4.32 -21.51
C PRO A 4 -1.80 -4.64 -20.28
N VAL A 5 -1.16 -4.88 -19.15
CA VAL A 5 -1.84 -4.99 -17.85
C VAL A 5 -2.24 -3.56 -17.48
N GLY A 6 -3.37 -3.11 -18.02
CA GLY A 6 -4.05 -1.94 -17.50
C GLY A 6 -4.52 -2.29 -16.11
N LEU A 7 -3.78 -1.84 -15.10
CA LEU A 7 -4.19 -1.91 -13.70
C LEU A 7 -5.50 -1.11 -13.58
N LYS A 8 -6.63 -1.81 -13.64
CA LYS A 8 -7.94 -1.22 -13.35
C LYS A 8 -8.04 -1.16 -11.83
N ILE A 9 -7.59 -0.07 -11.24
CA ILE A 9 -7.81 0.22 -9.81
C ILE A 9 -9.32 0.40 -9.65
N LYS A 10 -10.00 -0.67 -9.20
CA LYS A 10 -11.42 -0.64 -8.87
C LYS A 10 -11.52 -0.25 -7.39
N LEU A 11 -11.60 1.05 -7.12
CA LEU A 11 -11.97 1.56 -5.79
C LEU A 11 -13.41 1.08 -5.53
N LYS A 12 -13.67 0.32 -4.45
CA LYS A 12 -15.04 -0.05 -4.06
C LYS A 12 -15.77 1.12 -3.41
N GLY A 13 -15.08 2.21 -3.04
CA GLY A 13 -15.67 3.48 -2.64
C GLY A 13 -15.74 4.51 -3.77
N SER A 14 -16.90 5.16 -3.95
CA SER A 14 -17.12 6.23 -4.95
C SER A 14 -16.53 7.60 -4.56
N HIS A 15 -15.78 7.68 -3.45
CA HIS A 15 -15.07 8.88 -3.00
C HIS A 15 -13.86 8.51 -2.13
N PRO A 16 -12.72 9.22 -2.22
CA PRO A 16 -11.56 9.06 -1.33
C PRO A 16 -11.80 9.56 0.11
N ARG A 17 -13.05 9.60 0.59
CA ARG A 17 -13.43 10.28 1.84
C ARG A 17 -13.23 9.45 3.10
N ASP A 18 -13.30 8.12 3.00
CA ASP A 18 -13.08 7.25 4.15
C ASP A 18 -11.60 6.87 4.19
N CYS A 19 -10.80 7.70 4.84
CA CYS A 19 -9.39 7.44 5.08
C CYS A 19 -9.14 7.25 6.57
N SER A 20 -8.34 6.25 6.90
CA SER A 20 -7.88 6.00 8.26
C SER A 20 -6.38 6.18 8.31
N VAL A 21 -5.90 6.95 9.29
CA VAL A 21 -4.48 7.29 9.40
C VAL A 21 -3.96 7.00 10.80
N VAL A 22 -2.70 6.56 10.86
CA VAL A 22 -1.99 6.27 12.10
C VAL A 22 -0.55 6.76 11.96
N ARG A 23 -0.04 7.35 13.04
CA ARG A 23 1.38 7.64 13.22
C ARG A 23 1.77 7.32 14.66
N PRO A 24 2.99 6.82 14.90
CA PRO A 24 3.41 6.43 16.25
C PRO A 24 3.53 7.62 17.21
N GLN A 25 3.78 8.83 16.70
CA GLN A 25 3.90 10.04 17.51
C GLN A 25 2.59 10.84 17.46
N PRO A 26 1.91 11.08 18.60
CA PRO A 26 0.60 11.75 18.64
C PRO A 26 0.61 13.16 18.04
N GLU A 27 1.68 13.93 18.27
CA GLU A 27 1.80 15.27 17.71
C GLU A 27 1.94 15.26 16.19
N ALA A 28 2.75 14.34 15.65
CA ALA A 28 2.90 14.14 14.22
C ALA A 28 1.62 13.62 13.56
N MET A 29 0.82 12.84 14.30
CA MET A 29 -0.50 12.38 13.88
C MET A 29 -1.49 13.55 13.80
N ARG A 30 -1.55 14.38 14.85
CA ARG A 30 -2.40 15.58 14.90
C ARG A 30 -2.07 16.53 13.74
N ALA A 31 -0.81 16.91 13.59
CA ALA A 31 -0.37 17.84 12.55
C ALA A 31 -0.63 17.31 11.13
N PHE A 32 -0.47 16.00 10.92
CA PHE A 32 -0.79 15.38 9.63
C PHE A 32 -2.29 15.39 9.36
N GLY A 33 -3.11 15.02 10.35
CA GLY A 33 -4.57 15.06 10.26
C GLY A 33 -5.08 16.47 9.93
N GLU A 34 -4.61 17.48 10.65
CA GLU A 34 -5.02 18.88 10.43
C GLU A 34 -4.64 19.41 9.04
N LYS A 35 -3.48 19.02 8.52
CA LYS A 35 -2.96 19.56 7.26
C LYS A 35 -3.41 18.80 6.01
N HIS A 36 -3.56 17.48 6.12
CA HIS A 36 -3.66 16.60 4.96
C HIS A 36 -4.83 15.62 5.00
N ALA A 37 -5.45 15.41 6.17
CA ALA A 37 -6.39 14.32 6.38
C ALA A 37 -7.43 14.71 7.45
N THR A 38 -8.11 15.85 7.24
CA THR A 38 -9.00 16.47 8.24
C THR A 38 -10.20 15.60 8.56
N ASP A 39 -10.72 14.91 7.56
CA ASP A 39 -11.90 14.04 7.66
C ASP A 39 -11.51 12.57 7.95
N ALA A 40 -10.21 12.30 8.14
CA ALA A 40 -9.72 10.95 8.35
C ALA A 40 -10.00 10.45 9.76
N LYS A 41 -10.41 9.18 9.87
CA LYS A 41 -10.46 8.49 11.15
C LYS A 41 -9.04 8.33 11.69
N ARG A 42 -8.80 8.88 12.88
CA ARG A 42 -7.52 8.77 13.58
C ARG A 42 -7.53 7.47 14.36
N CYS A 43 -6.54 6.63 14.12
CA CYS A 43 -6.38 5.34 14.81
C CYS A 43 -5.20 5.41 15.77
N ASP A 44 -5.31 4.70 16.90
CA ASP A 44 -4.27 4.65 17.92
C ASP A 44 -3.11 3.72 17.51
N ASP A 45 -3.43 2.66 16.76
CA ASP A 45 -2.46 1.71 16.23
C ASP A 45 -2.76 1.33 14.77
N TRP A 46 -1.83 0.61 14.16
CA TRP A 46 -1.94 0.23 12.75
C TRP A 46 -2.92 -0.93 12.54
N GLN A 47 -3.16 -1.75 13.56
CA GLN A 47 -4.12 -2.83 13.52
C GLN A 47 -5.55 -2.27 13.41
N ALA A 48 -5.85 -1.19 14.11
CA ALA A 48 -7.12 -0.48 14.04
C ALA A 48 -7.37 0.11 12.64
N VAL A 49 -6.33 0.48 11.90
CA VAL A 49 -6.44 0.94 10.51
C VAL A 49 -6.89 -0.20 9.60
N VAL A 50 -6.23 -1.37 9.69
CA VAL A 50 -6.54 -2.56 8.88
C VAL A 50 -7.91 -3.15 9.22
N ASN A 51 -8.42 -2.90 10.43
CA ASN A 51 -9.75 -3.33 10.84
C ASN A 51 -10.85 -2.28 10.56
N CYS A 52 -10.54 -1.19 9.86
CA CYS A 52 -11.57 -0.23 9.47
C CYS A 52 -12.42 -0.78 8.34
N GLU A 53 -13.74 -0.64 8.47
CA GLU A 53 -14.65 -1.01 7.40
C GLU A 53 -14.40 -0.18 6.13
N ASN A 54 -14.64 -0.78 4.97
CA ASN A 54 -14.61 -0.14 3.65
C ASN A 54 -13.24 0.41 3.21
N MET A 55 -12.12 -0.15 3.69
CA MET A 55 -10.80 0.17 3.15
C MET A 55 -10.52 -0.63 1.88
N ASP A 56 -10.13 0.06 0.81
CA ASP A 56 -9.70 -0.58 -0.45
C ASP A 56 -8.18 -0.81 -0.49
N TRP A 57 -7.42 0.13 0.09
CA TRP A 57 -5.96 0.21 -0.01
C TRP A 57 -5.30 0.62 1.30
N VAL A 58 -4.17 -0.01 1.61
CA VAL A 58 -3.28 0.34 2.73
C VAL A 58 -1.95 0.82 2.20
N PHE A 59 -1.50 1.97 2.72
CA PHE A 59 -0.18 2.55 2.42
C PHE A 59 0.77 2.34 3.59
N VAL A 60 1.72 1.42 3.42
CA VAL A 60 2.75 1.11 4.42
C VAL A 60 4.00 1.95 4.16
N MET A 61 4.17 3.00 4.98
CA MET A 61 5.31 3.93 4.94
C MET A 61 6.02 4.03 6.30
N SER A 62 5.90 2.99 7.11
CA SER A 62 6.46 2.90 8.46
C SER A 62 7.97 2.55 8.43
N TRP A 63 8.54 2.27 9.59
CA TRP A 63 9.93 1.81 9.67
C TRP A 63 10.04 0.36 9.17
N ASN A 64 11.18 0.01 8.55
CA ASN A 64 11.37 -1.25 7.83
C ASN A 64 10.98 -2.51 8.61
N CYS A 65 11.17 -2.53 9.94
CA CYS A 65 10.85 -3.69 10.78
C CYS A 65 9.34 -3.99 10.87
N PHE A 66 8.48 -2.98 10.65
CA PHE A 66 7.03 -3.12 10.74
C PHE A 66 6.38 -3.54 9.41
N HIS A 67 7.11 -3.42 8.29
CA HIS A 67 6.57 -3.68 6.95
C HIS A 67 5.97 -5.08 6.81
N LYS A 68 6.61 -6.11 7.40
CA LYS A 68 6.13 -7.50 7.32
C LYS A 68 4.77 -7.65 7.98
N GLY A 69 4.65 -7.26 9.25
CA GLY A 69 3.41 -7.45 10.03
C GLY A 69 2.25 -6.66 9.43
N GLN A 70 2.51 -5.41 9.02
CA GLN A 70 1.50 -4.56 8.39
C GLN A 70 1.06 -5.10 7.03
N ALA A 71 2.00 -5.64 6.23
CA ALA A 71 1.65 -6.24 4.95
C ALA A 71 0.84 -7.53 5.11
N PHE A 72 1.19 -8.39 6.06
CA PHE A 72 0.45 -9.63 6.31
C PHE A 72 -0.99 -9.35 6.74
N ALA A 73 -1.17 -8.46 7.72
CA ALA A 73 -2.49 -8.13 8.22
C ALA A 73 -3.40 -7.55 7.14
N ALA A 74 -2.88 -6.66 6.29
CA ALA A 74 -3.68 -6.09 5.21
C ALA A 74 -4.03 -7.12 4.11
N ILE A 75 -3.13 -8.05 3.76
CA ILE A 75 -3.46 -9.15 2.83
C ILE A 75 -4.52 -10.08 3.46
N GLU A 76 -4.40 -10.39 4.75
CA GLU A 76 -5.39 -11.22 5.47
C GLU A 76 -6.77 -10.55 5.55
N ALA A 77 -6.81 -9.22 5.66
CA ALA A 77 -8.05 -8.44 5.58
C ALA A 77 -8.63 -8.36 4.15
N GLY A 78 -7.89 -8.82 3.13
CA GLY A 78 -8.29 -8.76 1.73
C GLY A 78 -8.07 -7.38 1.08
N GLU A 79 -7.31 -6.50 1.72
CA GLU A 79 -7.05 -5.14 1.27
C GLU A 79 -5.84 -5.08 0.33
N SER A 80 -5.90 -4.19 -0.67
CA SER A 80 -4.76 -3.97 -1.56
C SER A 80 -3.68 -3.15 -0.85
N ILE A 81 -2.41 -3.37 -1.20
CA ILE A 81 -1.29 -2.79 -0.48
C ILE A 81 -0.38 -2.02 -1.41
N PHE A 82 -0.09 -0.78 -1.02
CA PHE A 82 1.08 -0.06 -1.45
C PHE A 82 2.10 -0.03 -0.32
N ARG A 83 3.30 -0.53 -0.56
CA ARG A 83 4.35 -0.57 0.47
C ARG A 83 5.62 0.08 -0.04
N GLU A 84 6.18 0.96 0.78
CA GLU A 84 7.49 1.55 0.54
C GLU A 84 8.62 0.50 0.57
N LYS A 85 9.76 0.83 -0.05
CA LYS A 85 10.94 -0.02 -0.02
C LYS A 85 11.65 0.10 1.35
N PRO A 86 12.31 -0.97 1.84
CA PRO A 86 12.38 -2.33 1.30
C PRO A 86 11.11 -3.15 1.58
N THR A 87 10.92 -4.26 0.85
CA THR A 87 9.74 -5.13 1.02
C THR A 87 9.62 -5.75 2.39
N THR A 88 10.68 -6.41 2.80
CA THR A 88 10.84 -6.98 4.12
C THR A 88 12.32 -6.89 4.44
N THR A 89 12.68 -7.26 5.66
CA THR A 89 14.08 -7.33 6.07
C THR A 89 14.75 -8.64 5.64
N THR A 90 13.98 -9.66 5.23
CA THR A 90 14.52 -10.96 4.80
C THR A 90 13.91 -11.47 3.48
N PRO A 91 14.67 -12.20 2.64
CA PRO A 91 14.16 -12.83 1.43
C PRO A 91 13.08 -13.90 1.69
N GLN A 92 13.14 -14.59 2.83
CA GLN A 92 12.16 -15.58 3.27
C GLN A 92 10.80 -14.91 3.43
N ASP A 93 10.76 -13.76 4.11
CA ASP A 93 9.51 -13.02 4.30
C ASP A 93 8.96 -12.48 2.97
N CYS A 94 9.82 -12.10 2.02
CA CYS A 94 9.38 -11.72 0.67
C CYS A 94 8.62 -12.87 -0.03
N ARG A 95 9.08 -14.12 0.14
CA ARG A 95 8.41 -15.29 -0.44
C ARG A 95 7.05 -15.54 0.21
N VAL A 96 6.97 -15.44 1.53
CA VAL A 96 5.70 -15.60 2.24
C VAL A 96 4.68 -14.55 1.79
N ILE A 97 5.07 -13.27 1.68
CA ILE A 97 4.20 -12.21 1.16
C ILE A 97 3.71 -12.56 -0.26
N LYS A 98 4.62 -13.00 -1.13
CA LYS A 98 4.27 -13.39 -2.50
C LYS A 98 3.23 -14.51 -2.51
N ASP A 99 3.44 -15.55 -1.72
CA ASP A 99 2.53 -16.71 -1.67
C ASP A 99 1.15 -16.35 -1.08
N MET A 100 1.09 -15.40 -0.15
CA MET A 100 -0.18 -14.87 0.38
C MET A 100 -0.91 -14.03 -0.68
N TYR A 101 -0.20 -13.09 -1.31
CA TYR A 101 -0.75 -12.22 -2.36
C TYR A 101 -1.28 -13.03 -3.55
N GLU A 102 -0.55 -14.07 -4.00
CA GLU A 102 -0.98 -14.92 -5.12
C GLU A 102 -2.26 -15.72 -4.84
N LYS A 103 -2.64 -15.87 -3.58
CA LYS A 103 -3.88 -16.53 -3.15
C LYS A 103 -5.00 -15.53 -2.84
N SER A 104 -4.71 -14.24 -2.86
CA SER A 104 -5.66 -13.16 -2.57
C SER A 104 -6.16 -12.49 -3.86
N ASP A 105 -7.31 -11.83 -3.78
CA ASP A 105 -7.80 -10.93 -4.83
C ASP A 105 -7.21 -9.51 -4.70
N SER A 106 -6.33 -9.28 -3.71
CA SER A 106 -5.73 -7.99 -3.39
C SER A 106 -4.60 -7.66 -4.36
N GLU A 107 -4.36 -6.36 -4.63
CA GLU A 107 -3.19 -5.92 -5.37
C GLU A 107 -2.00 -5.67 -4.41
N PHE A 108 -0.77 -5.99 -4.83
CA PHE A 108 0.43 -5.71 -4.04
C PHE A 108 1.46 -4.91 -4.84
N VAL A 109 1.67 -3.66 -4.43
CA VAL A 109 2.53 -2.70 -5.11
C VAL A 109 3.70 -2.31 -4.21
N VAL A 110 4.88 -2.25 -4.81
CA VAL A 110 6.11 -1.82 -4.15
C VAL A 110 6.49 -0.43 -4.65
N GLY A 111 6.90 0.45 -3.73
CA GLY A 111 7.39 1.82 -3.98
C GLY A 111 8.70 1.93 -4.77
N PHE A 112 8.89 1.13 -5.82
CA PHE A 112 10.00 1.29 -6.77
C PHE A 112 9.72 2.44 -7.75
N THR A 113 9.75 3.66 -7.24
CA THR A 113 9.43 4.90 -7.98
C THR A 113 10.16 5.04 -9.32
N LEU A 114 11.41 4.55 -9.40
CA LEU A 114 12.21 4.58 -10.63
C LEU A 114 11.57 3.81 -11.81
N ARG A 115 10.76 2.77 -11.57
CA ARG A 115 10.02 2.06 -12.64
C ARG A 115 9.01 2.97 -13.35
N TYR A 116 8.59 4.04 -12.70
CA TYR A 116 7.59 4.98 -13.20
C TYR A 116 8.20 6.28 -13.72
N SER A 117 9.47 6.55 -13.41
CA SER A 117 10.16 7.76 -13.86
C SER A 117 10.32 7.79 -15.38
N PRO A 118 9.94 8.89 -16.07
CA PRO A 118 10.08 9.02 -17.52
C PRO A 118 11.51 8.81 -18.02
N ARG A 119 12.52 9.08 -17.18
CA ARG A 119 13.94 8.92 -17.51
C ARG A 119 14.37 7.45 -17.60
N TYR A 120 13.74 6.59 -16.80
CA TYR A 120 14.08 5.16 -16.71
C TYR A 120 13.09 4.27 -17.46
N ARG A 121 11.92 4.80 -17.81
CA ARG A 121 11.02 4.17 -18.76
C ARG A 121 11.68 4.20 -20.14
N ARG A 122 12.25 3.06 -20.55
CA ARG A 122 12.65 2.81 -21.93
C ARG A 122 11.51 3.25 -22.84
N LYS A 123 11.75 4.19 -23.76
CA LYS A 123 10.82 4.51 -24.85
C LYS A 123 10.59 3.22 -25.63
N THR A 124 9.48 2.54 -25.40
CA THR A 124 9.03 1.44 -26.26
C THR A 124 8.36 2.05 -27.49
N SER A 125 9.11 2.82 -28.26
CA SER A 125 8.80 3.17 -29.64
C SER A 125 9.90 2.56 -30.49
N GLN A 126 9.53 1.70 -31.44
CA GLN A 126 10.40 0.82 -32.24
C GLN A 126 10.74 -0.53 -31.57
N ARG A 127 9.73 -1.40 -31.49
CA ARG A 127 9.94 -2.79 -31.90
C ARG A 127 9.22 -2.92 -33.24
N LYS A 128 10.01 -3.08 -34.31
CA LYS A 128 9.51 -3.52 -35.63
C LYS A 128 8.88 -4.90 -35.49
#